data_AF-A0AA50HX22-F1
#
_entry.id   AF-A0AA50HX22-F1
#
_cell.length_a   1.000
_cell.length_b   1.000
_cell.length_c   1.000
_cell.angle_alpha   90.00
_cell.angle_beta   90.00
_cell.angle_gamma   90.00
#
_symmetry.space_group_name_H-M   'P 1'
#
loop_
_entity.id
_entity.type
_entity.pdbx_description
1 polymer ?
#
loop_
_entity_poly.entity_id
_entity_poly.type
_entity_poly.pdbx_seq_one_letter_code
_entity_poly.pdbx_strand_id
1 'polypeptide(L)' 'MTNFNPAYFEQIDWGTGVVYQQTLAKIVQNGDRPYDLPTLPDIDHPTDLQYLPVTFIAADKT' A
#
# COMPACT_ATOMS: atom_id res chain seq x y z
N MET A 1 -1.30 4.27 22.13
CA MET A 1 -0.78 5.49 21.47
C MET A 1 -0.44 5.12 20.05
N THR A 2 -1.14 5.67 19.07
CA THR A 2 -0.74 5.60 17.66
C THR A 2 0.40 6.60 17.48
N ASN A 3 1.62 6.12 17.30
CA ASN A 3 2.76 6.97 16.95
C ASN A 3 2.63 7.27 15.45
N PHE A 4 1.85 8.30 15.12
CA PHE A 4 1.67 8.78 13.76
C PHE A 4 2.67 9.90 13.49
N ASN A 5 3.50 9.74 12.45
CA ASN A 5 4.45 10.76 12.02
C ASN A 5 4.11 11.22 10.59
N PRO A 6 3.53 12.42 10.41
CA PRO A 6 3.13 12.92 9.09
C PRO A 6 4.31 13.18 8.14
N ALA A 7 5.52 13.36 8.69
CA ALA A 7 6.72 13.64 7.89
C ALA A 7 7.07 12.51 6.89
N TYR A 8 6.51 11.31 7.06
CA TYR A 8 6.67 10.19 6.13
C TYR A 8 6.05 10.45 4.75
N PHE A 9 5.12 11.40 4.66
CA PHE A 9 4.37 11.72 3.44
C PHE A 9 4.75 13.06 2.81
N GLU A 10 5.63 13.82 3.45
CA GLU A 10 6.13 15.09 2.93
C GLU A 10 7.20 14.86 1.86
N GLN A 11 7.19 15.67 0.79
CA GLN A 11 8.20 15.62 -0.29
C GLN A 11 8.32 14.23 -0.94
N ILE A 12 7.17 13.61 -1.21
CA ILE A 12 7.05 12.36 -1.95
C ILE A 12 6.66 12.70 -3.39
N ASP A 13 7.30 12.03 -4.35
CA ASP A 13 7.00 12.18 -5.77
C ASP A 13 5.77 11.35 -6.13
N TRP A 14 4.59 11.89 -5.79
CA TRP A 14 3.30 11.22 -6.02
C TRP A 14 3.05 10.89 -7.49
N GLY A 15 2.37 9.76 -7.73
CA GLY A 15 2.07 9.28 -9.09
C GLY A 15 3.25 8.57 -9.77
N THR A 16 4.32 8.26 -9.03
CA THR A 16 5.49 7.55 -9.54
C THR A 16 5.64 6.17 -8.90
N GLY A 17 6.45 5.30 -9.52
CA GLY A 17 6.76 3.97 -8.96
C GLY A 17 7.73 3.98 -7.77
N VAL A 18 8.21 5.14 -7.32
CA VAL A 18 9.22 5.24 -6.24
C VAL A 18 8.63 5.66 -4.89
N VAL A 19 7.32 5.94 -4.82
CA VAL A 19 6.62 6.38 -3.59
C VAL A 19 6.91 5.46 -2.40
N TYR A 20 6.74 4.13 -2.58
CA TYR A 20 7.02 3.15 -1.54
C TYR A 20 8.46 3.24 -1.01
N GLN A 21 9.44 3.34 -1.90
CA GLN A 21 10.85 3.42 -1.51
C GLN A 21 11.17 4.73 -0.78
N GLN A 22 10.60 5.86 -1.22
CA GLN A 22 10.79 7.16 -0.58
C GLN A 22 10.18 7.18 0.83
N THR A 23 8.97 6.65 1.00
CA THR A 23 8.32 6.55 2.31
C THR A 23 9.09 5.60 3.24
N LEU A 24 9.53 4.44 2.74
CA LEU A 24 10.33 3.48 3.51
C LEU A 24 11.64 4.12 4.02
N ALA A 25 12.34 4.86 3.17
CA ALA A 25 13.55 5.58 3.55
C ALA A 25 13.30 6.58 4.69
N LYS A 26 12.18 7.32 4.64
CA LYS A 26 11.80 8.28 5.70
C LYS A 26 11.47 7.59 7.03
N ILE A 27 10.78 6.45 7.01
CA ILE A 27 10.50 5.65 8.21
C ILE A 27 11.82 5.24 8.89
N VAL A 28 12.75 4.66 8.11
CA VAL A 28 14.05 4.21 8.61
C VAL A 28 14.90 5.38 9.13
N GLN A 29 14.90 6.52 8.41
CA GLN A 29 15.61 7.74 8.83
C GLN A 29 15.10 8.30 10.17
N ASN A 30 13.83 8.09 10.51
CA ASN A 30 13.25 8.52 11.80
C ASN A 30 13.48 7.50 12.93
N GLY A 31 14.22 6.41 12.67
CA GLY A 31 14.53 5.39 13.67
C GLY A 31 13.40 4.38 13.90
N ASP A 32 12.32 4.45 13.12
CA ASP A 32 11.24 3.48 13.15
C ASP A 32 11.61 2.19 12.39
N ARG A 33 10.91 1.11 12.71
CA ARG A 33 11.13 -0.20 12.09
C ARG A 33 9.88 -0.61 11.30
N PRO A 34 9.95 -0.63 9.97
CA PRO A 34 8.85 -1.12 9.14
C PRO A 34 8.67 -2.62 9.34
N TYR A 35 7.44 -3.10 9.19
CA TYR A 35 7.13 -4.52 9.09
C TYR A 35 6.66 -4.81 7.67
N ASP A 36 7.39 -5.67 6.97
CA ASP A 36 7.07 -6.02 5.60
C ASP A 36 5.89 -7.00 5.56
N LEU A 37 4.85 -6.62 4.82
CA LEU A 37 3.70 -7.45 4.55
C LEU A 37 3.81 -8.05 3.15
N PRO A 38 3.11 -9.17 2.87
CA PRO A 38 3.00 -9.68 1.52
C PRO A 38 2.46 -8.61 0.57
N THR A 39 3.11 -8.44 -0.58
CA THR A 39 2.62 -7.58 -1.66
C THR A 39 1.33 -8.15 -2.22
N LEU A 40 0.32 -7.29 -2.34
CA LEU A 40 -0.94 -7.60 -3.03
C LEU A 40 -1.03 -6.76 -4.31
N PRO A 41 -1.63 -7.30 -5.38
CA PRO A 41 -1.88 -6.54 -6.59
C PRO A 41 -2.99 -5.51 -6.36
N ASP A 42 -2.79 -4.30 -6.90
CA ASP A 42 -3.84 -3.32 -7.05
C ASP A 42 -4.85 -3.78 -8.13
N ILE A 43 -6.10 -3.36 -8.00
CA ILE A 43 -7.19 -3.74 -8.91
C ILE A 43 -7.74 -2.46 -9.55
N ASP A 44 -7.17 -2.06 -10.68
CA ASP A 44 -7.50 -0.79 -11.35
C ASP A 44 -8.05 -0.99 -12.77
N HIS A 45 -7.65 -2.06 -13.45
CA HIS A 45 -8.11 -2.42 -14.78
C HIS A 45 -8.97 -3.69 -14.76
N PRO A 46 -9.87 -3.89 -15.75
CA PRO A 46 -10.69 -5.10 -15.82
C PRO A 46 -9.89 -6.41 -15.85
N THR A 47 -8.65 -6.37 -16.35
CA THR A 47 -7.74 -7.52 -16.37
C THR A 47 -7.26 -7.95 -14.98
N ASP A 48 -7.36 -7.08 -13.99
CA ASP A 48 -6.86 -7.33 -12.63
C ASP A 48 -7.87 -8.13 -11.80
N LEU A 49 -9.11 -8.28 -12.28
CA LEU A 49 -10.16 -9.08 -11.62
C LEU A 49 -9.75 -10.55 -11.39
N GLN A 50 -8.77 -11.07 -12.14
CA GLN A 50 -8.20 -12.39 -11.91
C GLN A 50 -7.51 -12.53 -10.54
N TYR A 51 -7.10 -11.42 -9.92
CA TYR A 51 -6.47 -11.40 -8.60
C TYR A 51 -7.48 -11.29 -7.45
N LEU A 52 -8.77 -11.10 -7.73
CA LEU A 52 -9.79 -11.07 -6.69
C LEU A 52 -9.97 -12.46 -6.05
N PRO A 53 -10.07 -12.55 -4.72
CA PRO A 53 -10.39 -13.80 -4.06
C PRO A 53 -11.75 -14.33 -4.52
N VAL A 54 -11.84 -15.63 -4.76
CA VAL A 54 -13.11 -16.30 -5.14
C VAL A 54 -14.24 -16.07 -4.12
N THR A 55 -13.90 -15.75 -2.88
CA THR A 55 -14.85 -15.42 -1.81
C THR A 55 -15.59 -14.09 -2.03
N PHE A 56 -15.05 -13.17 -2.83
CA PHE A 56 -15.71 -11.91 -3.17
C PHE A 56 -16.82 -12.09 -4.22
N ILE A 57 -16.79 -13.17 -5.00
CA ILE A 57 -17.72 -13.43 -6.10
C ILE A 57 -19.10 -13.92 -5.59
N ALA A 58 -19.20 -14.33 -4.32
CA ALA A 58 -20.42 -14.90 -3.74
C ALA A 58 -21.40 -13.87 -3.14
N ALA A 59 -21.08 -12.57 -3.13
CA ALA A 59 -21.85 -11.57 -2.38
C ALA A 59 -23.05 -10.96 -3.13
N ASP A 60 -23.29 -11.34 -4.40
CA ASP A 60 -24.26 -10.61 -5.23
C ASP A 60 -25.26 -11.54 -5.93
N LYS A 61 -26.10 -12.23 -5.15
CA LYS A 61 -27.39 -12.80 -5.58
C LYS A 61 -28.36 -13.00 -4.39
N THR A 62 -28.97 -11.94 -3.90
CA THR A 62 -30.35 -11.94 -3.36
C THR A 62 -30.93 -10.55 -3.43
#